data_AF-A0A641AHK6-F1
#
_entry.id   AF-A0A641AHK6-F1
#
_cell.length_a   1.000
_cell.length_b   1.000
_cell.length_c   1.000
_cell.angle_alpha   90.00
_cell.angle_beta   90.00
_cell.angle_gamma   90.00
#
_symmetry.space_group_name_H-M   'P 1'
#
loop_
_entity.id
_entity.type
_entity.pdbx_description
1 polymer ?
#
loop_
_entity_poly.entity_id
_entity_poly.type
_entity_poly.pdbx_seq_one_letter_code
_entity_poly.pdbx_strand_id
1 'polypeptide(L)'
;MSTLERVIDDLRPAHEPLDAEWSADTLTAIMAQPVRPKRRRRRLAVAATLVGVVTVPVMLSGGSASARAELLSLAVVAARADGPVITPGTYLHVRTESLQVNSSVLGDGKRLDTNRESWTRWDGDMVAIDTRPSAGWTEHHRFTHDPDDIGFGSPSPEFVASLPDTPDALRRYLDRTVSGSNSHEEALFVAISDLAYSRMLDPHTFATALRVLADVRGVSTDDVEVDGRPAVEVQYDRFFGLGFVSRSSFTVDTETAQLLRMSETSPSSDYTSRTRSVEVVDEVPPEVLADLDRYGNGSRICTDGSEARDTESPEDTCS
;
A
#
# COMPACT_ATOMS: atom_id res chain seq x y z
N MET A 1 -32.84 -18.27 8.47
CA MET A 1 -32.05 -17.92 7.28
C MET A 1 -31.76 -16.42 7.32
N SER A 2 -30.51 -16.05 7.57
CA SER A 2 -30.08 -14.65 7.72
C SER A 2 -30.07 -13.93 6.36
N THR A 3 -30.08 -12.60 6.36
CA THR A 3 -30.00 -11.79 5.12
C THR A 3 -28.71 -12.06 4.34
N LEU A 4 -27.62 -12.40 5.05
CA LEU A 4 -26.33 -12.75 4.45
C LEU A 4 -26.38 -14.09 3.71
N GLU A 5 -27.04 -15.11 4.28
CA GLU A 5 -27.23 -16.42 3.64
C GLU A 5 -28.02 -16.30 2.32
N ARG A 6 -29.00 -15.40 2.28
CA ARG A 6 -29.82 -15.15 1.08
C ARG A 6 -29.04 -14.48 -0.04
N VAL A 7 -28.17 -13.52 0.30
CA VAL A 7 -27.30 -12.83 -0.67
C VAL A 7 -26.22 -13.77 -1.20
N ILE A 8 -25.68 -14.65 -0.36
CA ILE A 8 -24.71 -15.68 -0.79
C ILE A 8 -25.37 -16.70 -1.72
N ASP A 9 -26.60 -17.13 -1.43
CA ASP A 9 -27.36 -18.04 -2.31
C ASP A 9 -27.74 -17.36 -3.65
N ASP A 10 -28.17 -16.09 -3.62
CA ASP A 10 -28.58 -15.35 -4.83
C ASP A 10 -27.38 -15.00 -5.74
N LEU A 11 -26.17 -14.87 -5.17
CA LEU A 11 -24.94 -14.60 -5.92
C LEU A 11 -24.18 -15.87 -6.31
N ARG A 12 -24.67 -17.05 -5.93
CA ARG A 12 -24.02 -18.32 -6.24
C ARG A 12 -24.23 -18.65 -7.72
N PRO A 13 -23.18 -18.68 -8.55
CA PRO A 13 -23.32 -19.10 -9.94
C PRO A 13 -23.79 -20.57 -9.97
N ALA A 14 -24.80 -20.86 -10.78
CA ALA A 14 -25.35 -22.20 -10.96
C ALA A 14 -24.33 -23.11 -11.68
N HIS A 15 -23.35 -23.60 -10.94
CA HIS A 15 -22.38 -24.58 -11.40
C HIS A 15 -22.59 -25.87 -10.60
N GLU A 16 -23.47 -26.73 -11.12
CA GLU A 16 -23.66 -28.14 -10.72
C GLU A 16 -22.36 -28.94 -10.47
N PRO A 17 -21.19 -28.65 -11.10
CA PRO A 17 -19.97 -29.37 -10.79
C PRO A 17 -19.35 -29.06 -9.43
N LEU A 18 -19.59 -27.88 -8.84
CA LEU A 18 -18.95 -27.44 -7.59
C LEU A 18 -19.59 -28.06 -6.34
N ASP A 19 -20.90 -28.31 -6.37
CA ASP A 19 -21.63 -28.95 -5.27
C ASP A 19 -21.28 -30.45 -5.14
N ALA A 20 -20.69 -31.06 -6.18
CA ALA A 20 -20.22 -32.44 -6.15
C ALA A 20 -18.86 -32.62 -5.44
N GLU A 21 -18.02 -31.58 -5.43
CA GLU A 21 -16.66 -31.64 -4.85
C GLU A 21 -16.63 -31.26 -3.37
N TRP A 22 -17.63 -30.53 -2.88
CA TRP A 22 -17.62 -29.95 -1.54
C TRP A 22 -18.80 -30.50 -0.74
N SER A 23 -18.55 -31.56 0.02
CA SER A 23 -19.59 -32.14 0.89
C SER A 23 -20.08 -31.08 1.90
N ALA A 24 -21.37 -31.17 2.27
CA ALA A 24 -21.96 -30.31 3.30
C ALA A 24 -21.17 -30.32 4.62
N ASP A 25 -20.51 -31.44 4.93
CA ASP A 25 -19.63 -31.60 6.08
C ASP A 25 -18.37 -30.73 5.98
N THR A 26 -17.82 -30.56 4.78
CA THR A 26 -16.64 -29.72 4.51
C THR A 26 -16.98 -28.24 4.70
N LEU A 27 -18.13 -27.80 4.17
CA LEU A 27 -18.63 -26.44 4.36
C LEU A 27 -18.93 -26.15 5.84
N THR A 28 -19.54 -27.10 6.54
CA THR A 28 -19.83 -26.98 7.97
C THR A 28 -18.54 -26.90 8.80
N ALA A 29 -17.50 -27.67 8.43
CA ALA A 29 -16.20 -27.64 9.09
C ALA A 29 -15.46 -26.31 8.88
N ILE A 30 -15.57 -25.70 7.69
CA ILE A 30 -15.00 -24.38 7.38
C ILE A 30 -15.73 -23.27 8.16
N MET A 31 -17.07 -23.29 8.17
CA MET A 31 -17.88 -22.29 8.88
C MET A 31 -17.82 -22.42 10.40
N ALA A 32 -17.51 -23.62 10.93
CA ALA A 32 -17.34 -23.85 12.35
C ALA A 32 -15.97 -23.39 12.90
N GLN A 33 -15.06 -22.89 12.05
CA GLN A 33 -13.79 -22.35 12.54
C GLN A 33 -14.00 -20.97 13.18
N PRO A 34 -13.73 -20.81 14.49
CA PRO A 34 -13.83 -19.51 15.12
C PRO A 34 -12.70 -18.60 14.61
N VAL A 35 -13.07 -17.51 13.93
CA VAL A 35 -12.14 -16.41 13.62
C VAL A 35 -11.81 -15.70 14.94
N ARG A 36 -10.70 -16.10 15.57
CA ARG A 36 -10.17 -15.42 16.75
C ARG A 36 -9.18 -14.33 16.31
N PRO A 37 -9.34 -13.08 16.77
CA PRO A 37 -8.33 -12.05 16.55
C PRO A 37 -7.12 -12.38 17.43
N LYS A 38 -5.93 -12.50 16.85
CA LYS A 38 -4.70 -12.67 17.65
C LYS A 38 -3.56 -11.77 17.19
N ARG A 39 -3.14 -10.94 18.15
CA ARG A 39 -1.91 -10.14 18.21
C ARG A 39 -0.66 -11.00 17.97
N ARG A 40 0.36 -10.36 17.38
CA ARG A 40 1.71 -10.87 17.04
C ARG A 40 2.40 -11.67 18.18
N ARG A 41 2.99 -12.82 17.83
CA ARG A 41 4.46 -13.14 17.81
C ARG A 41 4.72 -14.66 17.96
N ARG A 42 5.69 -15.13 17.15
CA ARG A 42 6.56 -16.34 17.21
C ARG A 42 6.08 -17.68 16.62
N ARG A 43 6.78 -18.02 15.51
CA ARG A 43 7.33 -19.32 15.05
C ARG A 43 6.61 -20.62 15.45
N LEU A 44 6.11 -21.36 14.45
CA LEU A 44 6.46 -22.75 14.15
C LEU A 44 5.81 -23.22 12.84
N ALA A 45 6.55 -24.08 12.13
CA ALA A 45 6.17 -24.73 10.87
C ALA A 45 5.05 -25.77 11.05
N VAL A 46 4.33 -26.10 9.98
CA VAL A 46 4.04 -27.46 9.45
C VAL A 46 3.15 -27.35 8.20
N ALA A 47 3.37 -28.29 7.29
CA ALA A 47 2.98 -28.32 5.88
C ALA A 47 1.49 -28.61 5.60
N ALA A 48 1.04 -28.21 4.41
CA ALA A 48 0.08 -28.98 3.62
C ALA A 48 0.25 -28.67 2.13
N THR A 49 0.83 -29.62 1.40
CA THR A 49 0.79 -29.77 -0.05
C THR A 49 -0.65 -29.93 -0.54
N LEU A 50 -1.09 -29.07 -1.45
CA LEU A 50 -2.10 -29.41 -2.46
C LEU A 50 -1.60 -28.93 -3.82
N VAL A 51 -1.12 -29.89 -4.60
CA VAL A 51 -0.89 -29.75 -6.04
C VAL A 51 -2.26 -29.81 -6.69
N GLY A 52 -2.82 -28.65 -7.01
CA GLY A 52 -4.00 -28.49 -7.84
C GLY A 52 -3.67 -27.50 -8.94
N VAL A 53 -3.30 -27.99 -10.13
CA VAL A 53 -3.11 -27.14 -11.30
C VAL A 53 -4.48 -26.74 -11.81
N VAL A 54 -5.00 -25.62 -11.31
CA VAL A 54 -6.13 -24.94 -11.93
C VAL A 54 -5.56 -24.15 -13.11
N THR A 55 -5.75 -24.68 -14.32
CA THR A 55 -5.52 -23.92 -15.56
C THR A 55 -6.63 -22.86 -15.67
N VAL A 56 -6.39 -21.68 -15.11
CA VAL A 56 -7.22 -20.50 -15.38
C VAL A 56 -6.93 -20.08 -16.83
N PRO A 57 -7.96 -19.86 -17.67
CA PRO A 57 -7.75 -19.31 -19.01
C PRO A 57 -7.14 -17.91 -18.88
N VAL A 58 -5.86 -17.79 -19.26
CA VAL A 58 -5.17 -16.52 -19.44
C VAL A 58 -5.89 -15.78 -20.56
N MET A 59 -6.72 -14.80 -20.20
CA MET A 59 -7.19 -13.83 -21.17
C MET A 59 -6.01 -12.90 -21.53
N LEU A 60 -5.41 -13.19 -22.70
CA LEU A 60 -4.70 -12.28 -23.60
C LEU A 60 -3.60 -11.40 -22.94
N SER A 61 -2.37 -11.87 -22.76
CA SER A 61 -1.37 -12.21 -23.81
C SER A 61 -1.05 -11.08 -24.80
N GLY A 62 -1.09 -9.82 -24.34
CA GLY A 62 -0.43 -8.67 -24.97
C GLY A 62 0.32 -7.76 -23.98
N GLY A 63 -0.05 -7.82 -22.68
CA GLY A 63 0.34 -6.83 -21.67
C GLY A 63 1.75 -6.92 -21.10
N SER A 64 2.45 -8.07 -21.15
CA SER A 64 3.77 -8.16 -20.51
C SER A 64 4.89 -7.49 -21.30
N ALA A 65 4.83 -7.54 -22.64
CA ALA A 65 5.85 -6.91 -23.49
C ALA A 65 5.65 -5.39 -23.57
N SER A 66 4.39 -4.92 -23.63
CA SER A 66 4.07 -3.49 -23.56
C SER A 66 4.42 -2.92 -22.17
N ALA A 67 4.00 -3.58 -21.09
CA ALA A 67 4.31 -3.15 -19.73
C ALA A 67 5.81 -3.11 -19.46
N ARG A 68 6.55 -4.11 -19.95
CA ARG A 68 8.01 -4.09 -19.91
C ARG A 68 8.56 -2.85 -20.62
N ALA A 69 8.14 -2.58 -21.85
CA ALA A 69 8.66 -1.45 -22.63
C ALA A 69 8.35 -0.11 -21.95
N GLU A 70 7.16 0.03 -21.37
CA GLU A 70 6.71 1.22 -20.68
C GLU A 70 7.47 1.45 -19.36
N LEU A 71 7.65 0.41 -18.55
CA LEU A 71 8.48 0.46 -17.34
C LEU A 71 9.94 0.81 -17.65
N LEU A 72 10.49 0.26 -18.74
CA LEU A 72 11.83 0.61 -19.19
C LEU A 72 11.91 2.07 -19.67
N SER A 73 10.86 2.60 -20.31
CA SER A 73 10.76 4.00 -20.68
C SER A 73 10.73 4.91 -19.45
N LEU A 74 9.86 4.61 -18.48
CA LEU A 74 9.80 5.33 -17.21
C LEU A 74 11.13 5.27 -16.46
N ALA A 75 11.82 4.13 -16.48
CA ALA A 75 13.14 4.02 -15.86
C ALA A 75 14.19 4.96 -16.51
N VAL A 76 14.08 5.22 -17.82
CA VAL A 76 14.96 6.21 -18.49
C VAL A 76 14.64 7.63 -18.04
N VAL A 77 13.35 7.95 -17.84
CA VAL A 77 12.91 9.25 -17.32
C VAL A 77 13.39 9.42 -15.87
N ALA A 78 13.12 8.44 -15.01
CA ALA A 78 13.55 8.43 -13.61
C ALA A 78 15.06 8.60 -13.46
N ALA A 79 15.86 7.92 -14.27
CA ALA A 79 17.32 8.02 -14.21
C ALA A 79 17.87 9.41 -14.56
N ARG A 80 17.04 10.30 -15.13
CA ARG A 80 17.39 11.67 -15.52
C ARG A 80 16.65 12.73 -14.69
N ALA A 81 15.76 12.32 -13.79
CA ALA A 81 14.96 13.24 -13.02
C ALA A 81 15.78 13.88 -11.89
N ASP A 82 15.54 15.17 -11.63
CA ASP A 82 16.12 15.92 -10.52
C ASP A 82 15.19 15.85 -9.29
N GLY A 83 14.87 14.62 -8.87
CA GLY A 83 13.96 14.36 -7.74
C GLY A 83 14.59 14.63 -6.37
N PRO A 84 13.79 14.63 -5.29
CA PRO A 84 14.27 14.88 -3.94
C PRO A 84 15.27 13.81 -3.50
N VAL A 85 16.43 14.25 -3.02
CA VAL A 85 17.45 13.39 -2.40
C VAL A 85 17.64 13.85 -0.97
N ILE A 86 17.12 13.07 -0.04
CA ILE A 86 17.31 13.29 1.38
C ILE A 86 18.75 12.92 1.79
N THR A 87 19.33 13.70 2.70
CA THR A 87 20.68 13.47 3.24
C THR A 87 20.69 13.63 4.76
N PRO A 88 21.73 13.14 5.48
CA PRO A 88 21.85 13.35 6.91
C PRO A 88 21.73 14.84 7.30
N GLY A 89 20.85 15.14 8.26
CA GLY A 89 20.59 16.51 8.70
C GLY A 89 19.41 17.20 7.99
N THR A 90 18.78 16.55 7.01
CA THR A 90 17.56 17.05 6.34
C THR A 90 16.36 16.14 6.62
N TYR A 91 15.17 16.59 6.22
CA TYR A 91 13.91 15.88 6.34
C TYR A 91 13.23 15.77 4.97
N LEU A 92 12.60 14.63 4.70
CA LEU A 92 11.70 14.43 3.57
C LEU A 92 10.32 14.89 4.01
N HIS A 93 9.88 16.02 3.47
CA HIS A 93 8.57 16.59 3.68
C HIS A 93 7.59 16.07 2.61
N VAL A 94 6.55 15.35 3.03
CA VAL A 94 5.56 14.74 2.13
C VAL A 94 4.16 15.17 2.52
N ARG A 95 3.39 15.62 1.53
CA ARG A 95 1.96 15.92 1.67
C ARG A 95 1.14 14.97 0.79
N THR A 96 0.14 14.33 1.39
CA THR A 96 -0.76 13.39 0.71
C THR A 96 -2.20 13.62 1.08
N GLU A 97 -3.10 13.26 0.17
CA GLU A 97 -4.53 13.15 0.41
C GLU A 97 -4.99 11.74 0.11
N SER A 98 -5.56 11.08 1.11
CA SER A 98 -6.02 9.71 1.03
C SER A 98 -7.52 9.62 1.18
N LEU A 99 -8.11 8.66 0.46
CA LEU A 99 -9.49 8.29 0.56
C LEU A 99 -9.60 6.78 0.61
N GLN A 100 -10.22 6.27 1.67
CA GLN A 100 -10.65 4.89 1.78
C GLN A 100 -12.18 4.81 1.75
N VAL A 101 -12.70 3.91 0.93
CA VAL A 101 -14.11 3.58 0.84
C VAL A 101 -14.26 2.10 1.17
N ASN A 102 -14.84 1.80 2.31
CA ASN A 102 -15.10 0.42 2.72
C ASN A 102 -16.41 -0.05 2.09
N SER A 103 -16.43 -1.29 1.62
CA SER A 103 -17.64 -1.92 1.08
C SER A 103 -18.71 -2.01 2.18
N SER A 104 -19.97 -1.80 1.82
CA SER A 104 -21.11 -2.01 2.73
C SER A 104 -21.46 -3.48 2.97
N VAL A 105 -20.98 -4.39 2.11
CA VAL A 105 -21.29 -5.84 2.19
C VAL A 105 -20.22 -6.60 2.99
N LEU A 106 -18.95 -6.37 2.64
CA LEU A 106 -17.78 -7.05 3.23
C LEU A 106 -16.96 -6.18 4.21
N GLY A 107 -17.39 -4.94 4.45
CA GLY A 107 -16.73 -3.98 5.36
C GLY A 107 -17.75 -3.27 6.23
N ASP A 108 -17.38 -2.11 6.77
CA ASP A 108 -18.26 -1.28 7.60
C ASP A 108 -19.03 -0.20 6.81
N GLY A 109 -18.88 -0.16 5.48
CA GLY A 109 -19.50 0.85 4.61
C GLY A 109 -18.97 2.28 4.80
N LYS A 110 -17.94 2.48 5.63
CA LYS A 110 -17.44 3.82 5.96
C LYS A 110 -16.60 4.42 4.85
N ARG A 111 -16.58 5.74 4.84
CA ARG A 111 -15.71 6.55 3.99
C ARG A 111 -14.78 7.36 4.86
N LEU A 112 -13.49 7.19 4.65
CA LEU A 112 -12.44 7.71 5.51
C LEU A 112 -11.48 8.54 4.65
N ASP A 113 -11.50 9.86 4.81
CA ASP A 113 -10.56 10.79 4.17
C ASP A 113 -9.44 11.19 5.16
N THR A 114 -8.20 11.24 4.70
CA THR A 114 -7.07 11.67 5.52
C THR A 114 -6.13 12.52 4.68
N ASN A 115 -5.89 13.75 5.12
CA ASN A 115 -4.79 14.56 4.61
C ASN A 115 -3.62 14.35 5.57
N ARG A 116 -2.52 13.81 5.06
CA ARG A 116 -1.30 13.60 5.85
C ARG A 116 -0.22 14.54 5.37
N GLU A 117 0.37 15.26 6.31
CA GLU A 117 1.63 15.98 6.15
C GLU A 117 2.68 15.33 7.04
N SER A 118 3.91 15.17 6.55
CA SER A 118 4.92 14.43 7.31
C SER A 118 6.33 14.84 6.99
N TRP A 119 7.20 14.71 7.99
CA TRP A 119 8.63 14.98 7.93
C TRP A 119 9.38 13.75 8.41
N THR A 120 10.06 13.07 7.48
CA THR A 120 10.86 11.89 7.79
C THR A 120 12.34 12.22 7.78
N ARG A 121 13.03 11.94 8.88
CA ARG A 121 14.46 12.14 9.04
C ARG A 121 15.25 10.99 8.41
N TRP A 122 16.54 11.21 8.18
CA TRP A 122 17.47 10.21 7.62
C TRP A 122 17.44 8.83 8.29
N ASP A 123 17.32 8.79 9.62
CA ASP A 123 17.26 7.57 10.44
C ASP A 123 15.89 6.87 10.42
N GLY A 124 14.88 7.49 9.80
CA GLY A 124 13.51 6.98 9.72
C GLY A 124 12.58 7.51 10.81
N ASP A 125 13.07 8.31 11.75
CA ASP A 125 12.20 9.02 12.70
C ASP A 125 11.29 9.98 11.93
N MET A 126 10.00 9.97 12.27
CA MET A 126 8.99 10.69 11.51
C MET A 126 8.08 11.47 12.45
N VAL A 127 7.78 12.70 12.04
CA VAL A 127 6.65 13.46 12.56
C VAL A 127 5.59 13.53 11.48
N ALA A 128 4.33 13.35 11.83
CA ALA A 128 3.22 13.48 10.90
C ALA A 128 2.02 14.19 11.53
N ILE A 129 1.25 14.87 10.69
CA ILE A 129 -0.03 15.46 11.00
C ILE A 129 -1.06 14.81 10.10
N ASP A 130 -2.07 14.22 10.72
CA ASP A 130 -3.21 13.64 10.04
C ASP A 130 -4.44 14.50 10.29
N THR A 131 -4.94 15.15 9.25
CA THR A 131 -6.23 15.84 9.30
C THR A 131 -7.28 14.96 8.65
N ARG A 132 -8.43 14.80 9.31
CA ARG A 132 -9.65 14.20 8.77
C ARG A 132 -10.71 15.28 8.56
N PRO A 133 -10.82 15.86 7.34
CA PRO A 133 -11.81 16.89 7.06
C PRO A 133 -13.24 16.43 7.34
N SER A 134 -13.62 15.22 6.92
CA SER A 134 -15.00 14.74 7.12
C SER A 134 -15.40 14.53 8.60
N ALA A 135 -14.42 14.21 9.46
CA ALA A 135 -14.64 13.99 10.89
C ALA A 135 -14.27 15.20 11.78
N GLY A 136 -13.72 16.26 11.18
CA GLY A 136 -13.45 17.53 11.86
C GLY A 136 -12.35 17.47 12.92
N TRP A 137 -11.33 16.61 12.75
CA TRP A 137 -10.21 16.49 13.68
C TRP A 137 -8.84 16.43 13.02
N THR A 138 -7.81 16.74 13.81
CA THR A 138 -6.38 16.62 13.46
C THR A 138 -5.65 15.83 14.54
N GLU A 139 -4.78 14.90 14.14
CA GLU A 139 -3.98 14.06 15.02
C GLU A 139 -2.49 14.29 14.73
N HIS A 140 -1.70 14.45 15.79
CA HIS A 140 -0.26 14.67 15.67
C HIS A 140 0.48 13.39 16.06
N HIS A 141 1.43 12.98 15.24
CA HIS A 141 2.18 11.77 15.43
C HIS A 141 3.68 12.02 15.50
N ARG A 142 4.33 11.31 16.42
CA ARG A 142 5.77 11.08 16.46
C ARG A 142 5.99 9.57 16.40
N PHE A 143 6.59 9.12 15.31
CA PHE A 143 7.01 7.75 15.11
C PHE A 143 8.52 7.69 15.33
N THR A 144 8.93 7.07 16.43
CA THR A 144 10.33 6.69 16.62
C THR A 144 10.56 5.39 15.90
N HIS A 145 11.59 5.36 15.06
CA HIS A 145 11.93 4.20 14.29
C HIS A 145 12.64 3.16 15.16
N ASP A 146 12.15 1.91 15.16
CA ASP A 146 12.86 0.80 15.76
C ASP A 146 13.82 0.21 14.70
N PRO A 147 15.15 0.21 14.93
CA PRO A 147 16.10 -0.35 13.98
C PRO A 147 15.83 -1.82 13.61
N ASP A 148 15.17 -2.58 14.50
CA ASP A 148 14.81 -3.98 14.25
C ASP A 148 13.58 -4.13 13.33
N ASP A 149 12.80 -3.06 13.12
CA ASP A 149 11.62 -3.02 12.26
C ASP A 149 11.89 -2.36 10.88
N ILE A 150 13.15 -1.94 10.60
CA ILE A 150 13.56 -1.41 9.29
C ILE A 150 13.32 -2.46 8.19
N GLY A 151 12.55 -2.08 7.17
CA GLY A 151 12.31 -2.92 6.00
C GLY A 151 11.42 -2.24 4.96
N PHE A 152 10.98 -3.00 3.95
CA PHE A 152 10.25 -2.41 2.80
C PHE A 152 8.95 -1.70 3.19
N GLY A 153 8.15 -2.27 4.11
CA GLY A 153 6.89 -1.68 4.57
C GLY A 153 7.05 -0.54 5.59
N SER A 154 8.26 -0.28 6.06
CA SER A 154 8.58 0.83 6.96
C SER A 154 10.05 1.22 6.75
N PRO A 155 10.41 1.77 5.57
CA PRO A 155 11.79 2.03 5.24
C PRO A 155 12.26 3.31 5.92
N SER A 156 13.54 3.37 6.26
CA SER A 156 14.24 4.63 6.53
C SER A 156 14.96 5.13 5.28
N PRO A 157 15.22 6.44 5.16
CA PRO A 157 16.07 6.96 4.09
C PRO A 157 17.47 6.33 4.05
N GLU A 158 18.08 6.09 5.22
CA GLU A 158 19.36 5.38 5.32
C GLU A 158 19.28 3.97 4.73
N PHE A 159 18.22 3.22 5.05
CA PHE A 159 17.99 1.90 4.49
C PHE A 159 17.85 1.95 2.96
N VAL A 160 17.05 2.90 2.46
CA VAL A 160 16.84 3.06 1.01
C VAL A 160 18.14 3.39 0.28
N ALA A 161 18.97 4.27 0.85
CA ALA A 161 20.27 4.62 0.29
C ALA A 161 21.29 3.46 0.33
N SER A 162 21.05 2.45 1.17
CA SER A 162 21.88 1.24 1.22
C SER A 162 21.48 0.18 0.18
N LEU A 163 20.36 0.37 -0.51
CA LEU A 163 19.89 -0.57 -1.52
C LEU A 163 20.87 -0.64 -2.70
N PRO A 164 21.01 -1.82 -3.34
CA PRO A 164 21.83 -1.92 -4.53
C PRO A 164 21.30 -1.04 -5.67
N ASP A 165 22.20 -0.37 -6.36
CA ASP A 165 21.94 0.65 -7.38
C ASP A 165 21.93 0.10 -8.82
N THR A 166 22.04 -1.22 -9.00
CA THR A 166 21.96 -1.89 -10.31
C THR A 166 20.81 -2.90 -10.35
N PRO A 167 20.12 -3.07 -11.49
CA PRO A 167 18.93 -3.94 -11.55
C PRO A 167 19.21 -5.37 -11.12
N ASP A 168 20.30 -5.98 -11.59
CA ASP A 168 20.66 -7.35 -11.24
C ASP A 168 21.02 -7.51 -9.75
N ALA A 169 21.65 -6.50 -9.15
CA ALA A 169 21.99 -6.55 -7.73
C ALA A 169 20.76 -6.33 -6.85
N LEU A 170 19.90 -5.38 -7.22
CA LEU A 170 18.65 -5.10 -6.52
C LEU A 170 17.72 -6.31 -6.61
N ARG A 171 17.55 -6.91 -7.80
CA ARG A 171 16.77 -8.14 -7.98
C ARG A 171 17.27 -9.27 -7.09
N ARG A 172 18.58 -9.55 -7.12
CA ARG A 172 19.19 -10.58 -6.26
C ARG A 172 19.01 -10.29 -4.77
N TYR A 173 19.08 -9.02 -4.36
CA TYR A 173 18.83 -8.62 -2.99
C TYR A 173 17.37 -8.92 -2.61
N LEU A 174 16.42 -8.41 -3.39
CA LEU A 174 14.99 -8.63 -3.18
C LEU A 174 14.65 -10.13 -3.15
N ASP A 175 15.17 -10.93 -4.08
CA ASP A 175 14.92 -12.38 -4.13
C ASP A 175 15.30 -13.12 -2.83
N ARG A 176 16.23 -12.57 -2.02
CA ARG A 176 16.63 -13.16 -0.72
C ARG A 176 15.84 -12.61 0.47
N THR A 177 15.23 -11.44 0.34
CA THR A 177 14.67 -10.68 1.47
C THR A 177 13.16 -10.64 1.46
N VAL A 178 12.52 -10.67 0.29
CA VAL A 178 11.06 -10.62 0.19
C VAL A 178 10.42 -11.93 0.60
N SER A 179 9.33 -11.86 1.35
CA SER A 179 8.52 -13.02 1.76
C SER A 179 7.14 -12.54 2.21
N GLY A 180 6.21 -13.47 2.47
CA GLY A 180 4.90 -13.16 3.08
C GLY A 180 3.75 -12.92 2.11
N SER A 181 4.01 -12.86 0.80
CA SER A 181 2.98 -12.78 -0.26
C SER A 181 2.57 -14.15 -0.79
N ASN A 182 1.48 -14.22 -1.56
CA ASN A 182 0.98 -15.50 -2.11
C ASN A 182 1.89 -16.07 -3.22
N SER A 183 2.76 -15.25 -3.79
CA SER A 183 3.79 -15.67 -4.73
C SER A 183 5.06 -14.82 -4.58
N HIS A 184 6.17 -15.32 -5.14
CA HIS A 184 7.43 -14.58 -5.14
C HIS A 184 7.35 -13.29 -5.96
N GLU A 185 6.71 -13.35 -7.13
CA GLU A 185 6.54 -12.18 -8.02
C GLU A 185 5.70 -11.08 -7.36
N GLU A 186 4.65 -11.48 -6.65
CA GLU A 186 3.86 -10.55 -5.83
C GLU A 186 4.68 -9.96 -4.68
N ALA A 187 5.55 -10.75 -4.02
CA ALA A 187 6.44 -10.26 -2.97
C ALA A 187 7.43 -9.21 -3.51
N LEU A 188 7.94 -9.41 -4.74
CA LEU A 188 8.78 -8.43 -5.43
C LEU A 188 8.01 -7.14 -5.74
N PHE A 189 6.79 -7.26 -6.28
CA PHE A 189 5.95 -6.12 -6.60
C PHE A 189 5.60 -5.30 -5.35
N VAL A 190 5.15 -5.96 -4.28
CA VAL A 190 4.79 -5.32 -3.01
C VAL A 190 6.00 -4.59 -2.42
N ALA A 191 7.17 -5.24 -2.35
CA ALA A 191 8.37 -4.60 -1.80
C ALA A 191 8.77 -3.34 -2.58
N ILE A 192 8.71 -3.37 -3.91
CA ILE A 192 9.03 -2.18 -4.72
C ILE A 192 7.94 -1.12 -4.59
N SER A 193 6.67 -1.50 -4.50
CA SER A 193 5.56 -0.58 -4.32
C SER A 193 5.65 0.13 -2.96
N ASP A 194 5.96 -0.58 -1.88
CA ASP A 194 6.17 0.01 -0.55
C ASP A 194 7.34 1.01 -0.56
N LEU A 195 8.45 0.67 -1.23
CA LEU A 195 9.57 1.59 -1.42
C LEU A 195 9.17 2.82 -2.24
N ALA A 196 8.38 2.67 -3.31
CA ALA A 196 7.87 3.79 -4.08
C ALA A 196 6.92 4.67 -3.23
N TYR A 197 6.05 4.05 -2.43
CA TYR A 197 5.12 4.72 -1.53
C TYR A 197 5.84 5.53 -0.45
N SER A 198 7.00 5.09 0.00
CA SER A 198 7.81 5.86 0.94
C SER A 198 8.25 7.22 0.37
N ARG A 199 8.35 7.34 -0.96
CA ARG A 199 8.90 8.51 -1.68
C ARG A 199 10.35 8.85 -1.30
N MET A 200 11.06 7.89 -0.70
CA MET A 200 12.45 8.03 -0.27
C MET A 200 13.45 7.55 -1.32
N LEU A 201 13.00 6.86 -2.37
CA LEU A 201 13.87 6.43 -3.46
C LEU A 201 14.39 7.64 -4.21
N ASP A 202 15.71 7.79 -4.26
CA ASP A 202 16.32 8.72 -5.20
C ASP A 202 15.97 8.30 -6.65
N PRO A 203 16.07 9.24 -7.62
CA PRO A 203 15.67 8.98 -9.00
C PRO A 203 16.38 7.79 -9.66
N HIS A 204 17.65 7.54 -9.34
CA HIS A 204 18.42 6.44 -9.91
C HIS A 204 18.03 5.08 -9.30
N THR A 205 17.79 5.04 -7.99
CA THR A 205 17.28 3.85 -7.31
C THR A 205 15.86 3.53 -7.75
N PHE A 206 15.00 4.54 -7.95
CA PHE A 206 13.66 4.34 -8.51
C PHE A 206 13.71 3.82 -9.96
N ALA A 207 14.58 4.37 -10.80
CA ALA A 207 14.83 3.83 -12.15
C ALA A 207 15.24 2.36 -12.12
N THR A 208 16.09 1.99 -11.17
CA THR A 208 16.54 0.61 -10.97
C THR A 208 15.38 -0.30 -10.54
N ALA A 209 14.54 0.15 -9.62
CA ALA A 209 13.34 -0.57 -9.20
C ALA A 209 12.35 -0.78 -10.35
N LEU A 210 12.12 0.23 -11.20
CA LEU A 210 11.28 0.13 -12.40
C LEU A 210 11.84 -0.90 -13.40
N ARG A 211 13.15 -0.96 -13.60
CA ARG A 211 13.80 -1.99 -14.44
C ARG A 211 13.58 -3.39 -13.86
N VAL A 212 13.64 -3.55 -12.54
CA VAL A 212 13.34 -4.84 -11.90
C VAL A 212 11.88 -5.22 -12.13
N LEU A 213 10.92 -4.31 -11.95
CA LEU A 213 9.51 -4.56 -12.22
C LEU A 213 9.22 -4.96 -13.67
N ALA A 214 9.99 -4.45 -14.63
CA ALA A 214 9.86 -4.81 -16.04
C ALA A 214 10.14 -6.31 -16.32
N ASP A 215 10.77 -7.01 -15.38
CA ASP A 215 11.03 -8.46 -15.40
C ASP A 215 10.09 -9.26 -14.47
N VAL A 216 9.21 -8.60 -13.71
CA VAL A 216 8.29 -9.27 -12.77
C VAL A 216 7.06 -9.75 -13.53
N ARG A 217 6.74 -11.05 -13.39
CA ARG A 217 5.56 -11.63 -14.04
C ARG A 217 4.29 -11.19 -13.32
N GLY A 218 3.28 -10.80 -14.09
CA GLY A 218 1.98 -10.39 -13.54
C GLY A 218 1.87 -8.88 -13.29
N VAL A 219 2.98 -8.14 -13.43
CA VAL A 219 2.93 -6.69 -13.54
C VAL A 219 2.35 -6.29 -14.89
N SER A 220 1.40 -5.38 -14.86
CA SER A 220 0.87 -4.70 -16.04
C SER A 220 0.94 -3.19 -15.85
N THR A 221 0.77 -2.48 -16.96
CA THR A 221 0.71 -1.02 -16.99
C THR A 221 -0.48 -0.55 -17.80
N ASP A 222 -1.00 0.61 -17.44
CA ASP A 222 -2.03 1.33 -18.19
C ASP A 222 -1.67 2.82 -18.29
N ASP A 223 -1.82 3.39 -19.49
CA ASP A 223 -1.77 4.84 -19.70
C ASP A 223 -2.96 5.52 -19.02
N VAL A 224 -2.69 6.47 -18.14
CA VAL A 224 -3.72 7.20 -17.38
C VAL A 224 -3.42 8.70 -17.34
N GLU A 225 -4.38 9.48 -16.86
CA GLU A 225 -4.19 10.89 -16.56
C GLU A 225 -4.50 11.14 -15.08
N VAL A 226 -3.62 11.89 -14.39
CA VAL A 226 -3.84 12.31 -13.00
C VAL A 226 -3.70 13.82 -12.92
N ASP A 227 -4.79 14.49 -12.54
CA ASP A 227 -4.86 15.96 -12.39
C ASP A 227 -4.32 16.71 -13.65
N GLY A 228 -4.65 16.21 -14.84
CA GLY A 228 -4.23 16.79 -16.13
C GLY A 228 -2.83 16.39 -16.61
N ARG A 229 -2.14 15.50 -15.88
CA ARG A 229 -0.77 15.05 -16.20
C ARG A 229 -0.80 13.63 -16.79
N PRO A 230 -0.18 13.38 -17.96
CA PRO A 230 0.01 12.04 -18.50
C PRO A 230 0.86 11.18 -17.58
N ALA A 231 0.35 10.02 -17.21
CA ALA A 231 0.97 9.14 -16.23
C ALA A 231 0.78 7.66 -16.61
N VAL A 232 1.56 6.80 -15.98
CA VAL A 232 1.46 5.35 -16.13
C VAL A 232 1.05 4.76 -14.80
N GLU A 233 -0.03 4.00 -14.78
CA GLU A 233 -0.40 3.17 -13.65
C GLU A 233 0.30 1.81 -13.77
N VAL A 234 1.14 1.47 -12.79
CA VAL A 234 1.79 0.17 -12.67
C VAL A 234 1.01 -0.65 -11.65
N GLN A 235 0.54 -1.84 -12.02
CA GLN A 235 -0.40 -2.60 -11.20
C GLN A 235 -0.07 -4.11 -11.15
N TYR A 236 -0.54 -4.74 -10.08
CA TYR A 236 -0.48 -6.19 -9.90
C TYR A 236 -1.82 -6.71 -9.37
N ASP A 237 -2.38 -7.70 -10.07
CA ASP A 237 -3.64 -8.34 -9.69
C ASP A 237 -3.39 -9.61 -8.88
N ARG A 238 -3.98 -9.64 -7.68
CA ARG A 238 -3.99 -10.79 -6.78
C ARG A 238 -5.36 -11.47 -6.83
N PHE A 239 -5.36 -12.69 -7.32
CA PHE A 239 -6.56 -13.54 -7.37
C PHE A 239 -6.66 -14.38 -6.09
N PHE A 240 -7.83 -14.36 -5.46
CA PHE A 240 -8.15 -15.22 -4.33
C PHE A 240 -9.18 -16.28 -4.74
N GLY A 241 -9.32 -17.32 -3.91
CA GLY A 241 -10.42 -18.27 -4.05
C GLY A 241 -11.78 -17.55 -4.04
N LEU A 242 -12.76 -18.12 -4.74
CA LEU A 242 -14.10 -17.53 -5.00
C LEU A 242 -14.15 -16.39 -6.03
N GLY A 243 -13.09 -16.18 -6.82
CA GLY A 243 -13.09 -15.22 -7.92
C GLY A 243 -12.90 -13.76 -7.49
N PHE A 244 -12.55 -13.52 -6.23
CA PHE A 244 -12.19 -12.20 -5.75
C PHE A 244 -10.83 -11.77 -6.27
N VAL A 245 -10.72 -10.49 -6.63
CA VAL A 245 -9.46 -9.87 -7.06
C VAL A 245 -9.16 -8.72 -6.11
N SER A 246 -7.93 -8.63 -5.66
CA SER A 246 -7.38 -7.38 -5.14
C SER A 246 -6.32 -6.86 -6.07
N ARG A 247 -6.25 -5.54 -6.21
CA ARG A 247 -5.30 -4.85 -7.07
C ARG A 247 -4.51 -3.87 -6.22
N SER A 248 -3.20 -3.93 -6.33
CA SER A 248 -2.32 -2.88 -5.81
C SER A 248 -1.71 -2.16 -7.01
N SER A 249 -1.76 -0.83 -7.00
CA SER A 249 -1.22 -0.02 -8.08
C SER A 249 -0.56 1.26 -7.59
N PHE A 250 0.38 1.75 -8.38
CA PHE A 250 1.01 3.04 -8.19
C PHE A 250 1.15 3.75 -9.52
N THR A 251 0.93 5.07 -9.53
CA THR A 251 0.86 5.88 -10.74
C THR A 251 2.01 6.86 -10.78
N VAL A 252 2.77 6.83 -11.88
CA VAL A 252 4.01 7.58 -12.06
C VAL A 252 3.83 8.56 -13.21
N ASP A 253 4.21 9.82 -13.00
CA ASP A 253 4.23 10.84 -14.03
C ASP A 253 5.24 10.51 -15.14
N THR A 254 4.81 10.61 -16.40
CA THR A 254 5.67 10.21 -17.54
C THR A 254 6.80 11.18 -17.84
N GLU A 255 6.72 12.43 -17.38
CA GLU A 255 7.71 13.48 -17.66
C GLU A 255 8.77 13.59 -16.58
N THR A 256 8.37 13.41 -15.31
CA THR A 256 9.20 13.66 -14.12
C THR A 256 9.53 12.39 -13.34
N ALA A 257 8.87 11.27 -13.65
CA ALA A 257 8.92 10.03 -12.88
C ALA A 257 8.55 10.17 -11.39
N GLN A 258 7.79 11.23 -11.03
CA GLN A 258 7.28 11.40 -9.68
C GLN A 258 6.07 10.50 -9.44
N LEU A 259 5.96 9.94 -8.23
CA LEU A 259 4.79 9.19 -7.80
C LEU A 259 3.61 10.15 -7.58
N LEU A 260 2.55 10.01 -8.37
CA LEU A 260 1.35 10.85 -8.29
C LEU A 260 0.26 10.25 -7.40
N ARG A 261 0.10 8.92 -7.46
CA ARG A 261 -0.99 8.21 -6.77
C ARG A 261 -0.57 6.80 -6.40
N MET A 262 -1.12 6.30 -5.31
CA MET A 262 -1.19 4.87 -4.99
C MET A 262 -2.65 4.46 -4.84
N SER A 263 -2.96 3.21 -5.17
CA SER A 263 -4.29 2.65 -5.00
C SER A 263 -4.20 1.21 -4.53
N GLU A 264 -5.13 0.81 -3.68
CA GLU A 264 -5.38 -0.58 -3.33
C GLU A 264 -6.87 -0.85 -3.40
N THR A 265 -7.26 -1.76 -4.27
CA THR A 265 -8.64 -2.24 -4.37
C THR A 265 -8.70 -3.66 -3.84
N SER A 266 -9.69 -3.92 -3.00
CA SER A 266 -9.98 -5.24 -2.46
C SER A 266 -11.50 -5.42 -2.33
N PRO A 267 -11.99 -6.65 -2.13
CA PRO A 267 -13.42 -6.87 -1.89
C PRO A 267 -13.98 -6.09 -0.69
N SER A 268 -13.15 -5.81 0.32
CA SER A 268 -13.55 -5.12 1.54
C SER A 268 -13.43 -3.60 1.47
N SER A 269 -12.54 -3.08 0.62
CA SER A 269 -12.24 -1.65 0.58
C SER A 269 -11.47 -1.25 -0.66
N ASP A 270 -11.72 -0.01 -1.09
CA ASP A 270 -10.89 0.75 -2.02
C ASP A 270 -10.13 1.82 -1.26
N TYR A 271 -8.83 1.90 -1.46
CA TYR A 271 -7.95 2.94 -0.93
C TYR A 271 -7.28 3.65 -2.09
N THR A 272 -7.19 4.97 -2.00
CA THR A 272 -6.38 5.79 -2.89
C THR A 272 -5.64 6.82 -2.07
N SER A 273 -4.38 7.11 -2.41
CA SER A 273 -3.62 8.21 -1.82
C SER A 273 -2.89 8.97 -2.91
N ARG A 274 -3.12 10.27 -2.96
CA ARG A 274 -2.54 11.19 -3.94
C ARG A 274 -1.39 11.95 -3.31
N THR A 275 -0.28 12.06 -4.02
CA THR A 275 0.83 12.93 -3.64
C THR A 275 0.49 14.37 -4.01
N ARG A 276 0.59 15.29 -3.07
CA ARG A 276 0.43 16.73 -3.30
C ARG A 276 1.78 17.43 -3.46
N SER A 277 2.74 17.10 -2.60
CA SER A 277 4.12 17.56 -2.74
C SER A 277 5.09 16.59 -2.07
N VAL A 278 6.34 16.62 -2.54
CA VAL A 278 7.49 15.94 -1.95
C VAL A 278 8.66 16.91 -2.02
N GLU A 279 9.21 17.25 -0.86
CA GLU A 279 10.23 18.29 -0.71
C GLU A 279 11.30 17.80 0.29
N VAL A 280 12.52 18.32 0.17
CA VAL A 280 13.56 18.15 1.19
C VAL A 280 13.70 19.47 1.93
N VAL A 281 13.57 19.44 3.25
CA VAL A 281 13.61 20.62 4.12
C VAL A 281 14.64 20.44 5.22
N ASP A 282 15.16 21.54 5.76
CA ASP A 282 16.20 21.52 6.79
C ASP A 282 15.65 21.21 8.19
N GLU A 283 14.38 21.54 8.44
CA GLU A 283 13.76 21.41 9.75
C GLU A 283 12.26 21.13 9.69
N VAL A 284 11.73 20.53 10.77
CA VAL A 284 10.29 20.46 11.03
C VAL A 284 9.84 21.82 11.56
N PRO A 285 8.73 22.40 11.07
CA PRO A 285 8.27 23.70 11.54
C PRO A 285 8.08 23.72 13.07
N PRO A 286 8.54 24.76 13.80
CA PRO A 286 8.48 24.81 15.25
C PRO A 286 7.08 24.67 15.84
N GLU A 287 6.06 25.16 15.14
CA GLU A 287 4.65 25.03 15.51
C GLU A 287 4.19 23.58 15.58
N VAL A 288 4.65 22.73 14.65
CA VAL A 288 4.31 21.29 14.62
C VAL A 288 4.90 20.59 15.84
N LEU A 289 6.14 20.93 16.21
CA LEU A 289 6.80 20.39 17.39
C LEU A 289 6.13 20.88 18.68
N ALA A 290 5.75 22.16 18.73
CA ALA A 290 5.04 22.73 19.87
C ALA A 290 3.67 22.10 20.09
N ASP A 291 2.94 21.79 19.01
CA ASP A 291 1.64 21.11 19.09
C ASP A 291 1.78 19.65 19.54
N LEU A 292 2.80 18.92 19.04
CA LEU A 292 3.13 17.58 19.55
C LEU A 292 3.43 17.59 21.05
N ASP A 293 4.21 18.56 21.53
CA ASP A 293 4.54 18.67 22.95
C ASP A 293 3.34 19.09 23.81
N ARG A 294 2.42 19.89 23.24
CA ARG A 294 1.19 20.33 23.90
C ARG A 294 0.15 19.22 24.02
N TYR A 295 -0.14 18.55 22.92
CA TYR A 295 -1.27 17.61 22.83
C TYR A 295 -0.85 16.17 23.10
N GLY A 296 0.42 15.84 22.92
CA GLY A 296 0.92 14.46 23.02
C GLY A 296 0.77 13.69 21.71
N ASN A 297 1.45 12.54 21.65
CA ASN A 297 1.50 11.69 20.47
C ASN A 297 0.20 10.87 20.33
N GLY A 298 -0.50 11.03 19.20
CA GLY A 298 -1.74 10.31 18.89
C GLY A 298 -3.01 10.93 19.48
N SER A 299 -2.92 12.13 20.07
CA SER A 299 -4.12 12.85 20.53
C SER A 299 -4.83 13.51 19.35
N ARG A 300 -6.15 13.28 19.28
CA ARG A 300 -7.03 13.88 18.28
C ARG A 300 -7.59 15.20 18.80
N ILE A 301 -7.41 16.24 18.02
CA ILE A 301 -7.83 17.60 18.35
C ILE A 301 -8.92 18.02 17.37
N CYS A 302 -10.08 18.36 17.90
CA CYS A 302 -11.22 18.85 17.14
C CYS A 302 -10.93 20.24 16.54
N THR A 303 -11.67 20.61 15.51
CA THR A 303 -11.54 21.94 14.87
C THR A 303 -11.74 23.13 15.81
N ASP A 304 -12.45 22.95 16.93
CA ASP A 304 -12.64 23.96 17.98
C ASP A 304 -11.47 24.02 19.00
N GLY A 305 -10.46 23.16 18.83
CA GLY A 305 -9.29 23.06 19.69
C GLY A 305 -9.47 22.17 20.93
N SER A 306 -10.63 21.55 21.10
CA SER A 306 -10.85 20.56 22.17
C SER A 306 -10.23 19.21 21.83
N GLU A 307 -9.82 18.45 22.85
CA GLU A 307 -9.41 17.06 22.65
C GLU A 307 -10.65 16.21 22.41
N ALA A 308 -10.60 15.41 21.35
CA ALA A 308 -11.69 14.56 20.94
C ALA A 308 -11.89 13.47 22.00
N ARG A 309 -13.15 13.22 22.42
CA ARG A 309 -13.44 12.22 23.45
C ARG A 309 -13.08 10.82 22.97
N ASP A 310 -12.40 10.01 23.77
CA ASP A 310 -12.21 8.58 23.47
C ASP A 310 -13.57 7.87 23.33
N THR A 311 -14.08 7.79 22.10
CA THR A 311 -15.29 7.07 21.72
C THR A 311 -14.90 5.86 20.89
N GLU A 312 -15.62 4.74 21.07
CA GLU A 312 -15.41 3.52 20.25
C GLU A 312 -15.62 3.79 18.74
N SER A 313 -16.28 4.91 18.38
CA SER A 313 -16.44 5.39 17.02
C SER A 313 -15.65 6.69 16.79
N PRO A 314 -14.62 6.70 15.91
CA PRO A 314 -13.78 7.87 15.62
C PRO A 314 -14.47 8.99 14.81
N GLU A 315 -15.75 8.83 14.48
CA GLU A 315 -16.56 9.79 13.72
C GLU A 315 -17.42 10.68 14.64
N ASP A 316 -17.75 10.21 15.85
CA ASP A 316 -18.59 10.93 16.81
C ASP A 316 -17.78 11.77 17.81
N THR A 317 -16.48 11.91 17.54
CA THR A 317 -15.48 12.32 18.54
C THR A 317 -15.47 13.85 18.74
N CYS A 318 -15.87 14.60 17.71
CA CYS A 318 -15.87 16.07 17.66
C CYS A 318 -17.23 16.70 17.30
N SER A 319 -18.31 15.90 17.38
CA SER A 319 -19.70 16.35 17.13
C SER A 319 -20.47 16.66 18.41
#